data_AF-A0A7V8SVQ6-F1
#
_entry.id   AF-A0A7V8SVQ6-F1
#
_cell.length_a   1.000
_cell.length_b   1.000
_cell.length_c   1.000
_cell.angle_alpha   90.00
_cell.angle_beta   90.00
_cell.angle_gamma   90.00
#
_symmetry.space_group_name_H-M   'P 1'
#
loop_
_entity.id
_entity.type
_entity.pdbx_description
1 polymer ?
#
loop_
_entity_poly.entity_id
_entity_poly.type
_entity_poly.pdbx_seq_one_letter_code
_entity_poly.pdbx_strand_id
1 'polypeptide(L)' 'MILLLDNYDSFTYNLAQYLGELGSNVEVHRNDKITV' A
#
# COMPACT_ATOMS: atom_id res chain seq x y z
N MET A 1 8.93 -5.28 5.18
CA MET A 1 8.53 -4.43 4.03
C MET A 1 7.24 -5.02 3.49
N ILE A 2 6.17 -4.23 3.48
CA ILE A 2 4.84 -4.63 3.01
C ILE A 2 4.63 -3.98 1.65
N LEU A 3 4.40 -4.79 0.61
CA LEU A 3 3.90 -4.31 -0.68
C LEU A 3 2.37 -4.31 -0.63
N LEU A 4 1.76 -3.13 -0.73
CA LEU A 4 0.32 -2.95 -0.75
C LEU A 4 -0.15 -2.66 -2.18
N LEU A 5 -0.90 -3.58 -2.78
CA LEU A 5 -1.45 -3.41 -4.12
C LEU A 5 -2.77 -2.65 -4.07
N ASP A 6 -2.78 -1.49 -4.70
CA ASP A 6 -3.95 -0.64 -4.87
C ASP A 6 -4.75 -1.08 -6.10
N ASN A 7 -5.96 -1.60 -5.87
CA ASN A 7 -6.91 -2.02 -6.90
C ASN A 7 -7.89 -0.89 -7.27
N TYR A 8 -7.45 0.38 -7.27
CA TYR A 8 -8.32 1.54 -7.49
C TYR A 8 -9.37 1.74 -6.38
N ASP A 9 -8.97 1.43 -5.16
CA ASP A 9 -9.80 1.58 -3.97
C ASP A 9 -9.52 2.92 -3.26
N SER A 10 -10.58 3.59 -2.79
CA SER A 10 -10.48 4.88 -2.10
C SER A 10 -9.85 4.78 -0.71
N PHE A 11 -9.70 3.58 -0.14
CA PHE A 11 -9.20 3.35 1.21
C PHE A 11 -7.77 2.78 1.28
N THR A 12 -7.11 2.54 0.15
CA THR A 12 -5.74 1.99 0.12
C THR A 12 -4.78 2.79 1.02
N TYR A 13 -4.85 4.12 0.99
CA TYR A 13 -3.97 4.97 1.80
C TYR A 13 -4.32 5.00 3.29
N ASN A 14 -5.57 4.72 3.67
CA ASN A 14 -5.93 4.55 5.08
C ASN A 14 -5.21 3.33 5.67
N LEU A 15 -5.16 2.21 4.94
CA LEU A 15 -4.42 1.02 5.37
C LEU A 15 -2.91 1.29 5.42
N ALA A 16 -2.37 1.97 4.41
CA ALA A 16 -0.95 2.35 4.40
C ALA A 16 -0.57 3.21 5.61
N GLN A 17 -1.43 4.15 6.00
CA GLN A 17 -1.24 4.98 7.20
C GLN A 17 -1.24 4.13 8.47
N TYR A 18 -2.26 3.29 8.69
CA TYR A 18 -2.32 2.45 9.89
C TYR A 18 -1.12 1.51 10.02
N LEU A 19 -0.67 0.92 8.91
CA LEU A 19 0.52 0.08 8.90
C LEU A 19 1.79 0.89 9.21
N GLY A 20 1.89 2.13 8.70
CA GLY A 20 2.98 3.05 9.01
C GLY A 20 3.00 3.47 10.49
N GLU A 21 1.84 3.73 11.10
CA GLU A 21 1.69 4.02 12.53
C GLU A 21 2.13 2.84 13.40
N LEU A 22 1.98 1.60 12.90
CA LEU A 22 2.49 0.37 13.54
C LEU A 22 3.98 0.11 13.29
N GLY A 23 4.70 1.04 12.64
CA GLY A 23 6.13 0.94 12.36
C GLY A 23 6.49 0.07 11.15
N SER A 24 5.52 -0.28 10.30
CA SER A 24 5.79 -1.04 9.08
C SER A 24 6.31 -0.14 7.96
N ASN A 25 7.33 -0.62 7.25
CA ASN A 25 7.73 -0.02 5.97
C ASN A 25 6.76 -0.51 4.87
N VAL A 26 5.95 0.39 4.32
CA VAL A 26 4.89 0.10 3.34
C VAL A 26 5.22 0.76 2.01
N GLU A 27 5.13 -0.01 0.94
CA GLU A 27 5.25 0.44 -0.44
C GLU A 27 3.93 0.20 -1.17
N VAL A 28 3.33 1.24 -1.74
CA VAL A 28 2.01 1.15 -2.39
C VAL A 28 2.18 1.27 -3.90
N HIS A 29 1.62 0.33 -4.65
CA HIS A 29 1.61 0.36 -6.12
C HIS A 29 0.24 -0.01 -6.68
N ARG A 30 -0.12 0.56 -7.83
CA ARG A 30 -1.32 0.11 -8.57
C ARG A 30 -1.10 -1.31 -9.08
N ASN A 31 -2.12 -2.16 -8.99
CA ASN A 31 -2.05 -3.56 -9.37
C ASN A 31 -1.56 -3.79 -10.81
N ASP A 32 -1.75 -2.81 -11.70
CA ASP A 32 -1.46 -2.83 -13.13
C ASP A 32 -0.29 -1.91 -13.54
N LYS A 33 0.36 -1.24 -12.60
CA LYS A 33 1.47 -0.29 -12.87
C LYS A 33 2.77 -0.62 -12.15
N ILE A 34 2.94 -1.87 -11.71
CA ILE A 34 4.16 -2.36 -11.05
C ILE A 34 4.78 -3.50 -11.87
N THR A 35 6.11 -3.52 -11.92
CA THR A 35 6.90 -4.67 -12.33
C THR A 35 7.69 -5.15 -11.12
N VAL A 36 7.64 -6.46 -10.83
CA VAL A 36 8.27 -7.10 -9.67
C VAL A 36 9.51 -7.87 -10.09
#